data_AF-A0A7X2SWL0-F1
#
_entry.id   AF-A0A7X2SWL0-F1
#
_cell.length_a   1.000
_cell.length_b   1.000
_cell.length_c   1.000
_cell.angle_alpha   90.00
_cell.angle_beta   90.00
_cell.angle_gamma   90.00
#
_symmetry.space_group_name_H-M   'P 1'
#
loop_
_entity.id
_entity.type
_entity.pdbx_description
1 polymer ?
#
loop_
_entity_poly.entity_id
_entity_poly.type
_entity_poly.pdbx_seq_one_letter_code
_entity_poly.pdbx_strand_id
1 'polypeptide(L)' 'MIRAIVTDIEGTTSDIRFVHNILFPYARQHLASFLRENAHQPEVAAALQSVREEAGQPQADLDAVTEILL' A
#
# COMPACT_ATOMS: atom_id res chain seq x y z
N MET A 1 25.13 21.01 -22.74
CA MET A 1 24.42 19.83 -23.27
C MET A 1 23.77 19.11 -22.09
N ILE A 2 22.46 18.87 -22.10
CA ILE A 2 21.75 18.16 -21.02
C ILE A 2 22.04 16.65 -21.15
N ARG A 3 22.31 15.96 -20.02
CA ARG A 3 22.69 14.53 -20.00
C ARG A 3 21.58 13.59 -19.51
N ALA A 4 20.62 14.10 -18.76
CA ALA A 4 19.47 13.34 -18.26
C ALA A 4 18.31 14.29 -17.92
N ILE A 5 17.10 13.73 -17.86
CA ILE A 5 15.90 14.39 -17.34
C ILE A 5 15.35 13.50 -16.22
N VAL A 6 15.07 14.10 -15.07
CA VAL A 6 14.42 13.44 -13.94
C VAL A 6 13.03 14.04 -13.82
N THR A 7 12.01 13.20 -13.83
CA THR A 7 10.60 13.62 -13.78
C THR A 7 9.91 13.02 -12.58
N ASP A 8 9.13 13.85 -11.90
CA ASP A 8 8.23 13.43 -10.83
C ASP A 8 6.91 12.85 -11.40
N ILE A 9 6.14 12.14 -10.58
CA ILE A 9 4.89 11.50 -10.98
C ILE A 9 3.70 12.41 -10.64
N GLU A 10 3.41 12.58 -9.36
CA GLU A 10 2.20 13.25 -8.89
C GLU A 10 2.27 14.77 -9.12
N GLY A 11 1.36 15.31 -9.92
CA GLY A 11 1.36 16.73 -10.28
C GLY A 11 2.37 17.12 -11.36
N THR A 12 3.19 16.18 -11.86
CA THR A 12 4.16 16.43 -12.94
C THR A 12 3.86 15.63 -14.20
N THR A 13 3.81 14.29 -14.12
CA THR A 13 3.44 13.44 -15.27
C THR A 13 2.03 12.86 -15.16
N SER A 14 1.45 12.85 -13.96
CA SER A 14 0.09 12.37 -13.70
C SER A 14 -0.66 13.34 -12.79
N ASP A 15 -1.98 13.40 -12.94
CA ASP A 15 -2.82 14.25 -12.09
C ASP A 15 -2.79 13.75 -10.65
N ILE A 16 -2.40 14.62 -9.70
CA ILE A 16 -2.41 14.32 -8.27
C ILE A 16 -3.80 13.83 -7.78
N ARG A 17 -4.87 14.28 -8.44
CA ARG A 17 -6.24 13.85 -8.16
C ARG A 17 -6.47 12.38 -8.49
N PHE A 18 -5.74 11.80 -9.44
CA PHE A 18 -5.85 10.37 -9.74
C PHE A 18 -5.44 9.53 -8.54
N VAL A 19 -4.33 9.87 -7.89
CA VAL A 19 -3.85 9.12 -6.73
C VAL A 19 -4.84 9.21 -5.56
N HIS A 20 -5.25 10.43 -5.20
CA HIS A 20 -6.14 10.64 -4.07
C HIS A 20 -7.58 10.20 -4.30
N ASN A 21 -8.11 10.37 -5.52
CA ASN A 21 -9.54 10.14 -5.79
C ASN A 21 -9.82 8.79 -6.43
N ILE A 22 -8.80 8.08 -6.93
CA ILE A 22 -8.98 6.80 -7.63
C ILE A 22 -8.11 5.72 -6.99
N LEU A 23 -6.79 5.90 -6.96
CA LEU A 23 -5.88 4.82 -6.55
C LEU A 23 -6.06 4.42 -5.08
N PHE A 24 -6.03 5.39 -4.16
CA PHE A 24 -6.24 5.12 -2.73
C PHE A 24 -7.66 4.60 -2.43
N PRO A 25 -8.75 5.18 -2.96
CA PRO A 25 -10.09 4.63 -2.78
C PRO A 25 -10.25 3.19 -3.27
N TYR A 26 -9.68 2.87 -4.44
CA TYR A 26 -9.67 1.49 -4.95
C TYR A 26 -8.95 0.56 -3.98
N ALA A 27 -7.73 0.93 -3.54
CA ALA A 27 -6.98 0.11 -2.60
C ALA A 27 -7.79 -0.15 -1.32
N ARG A 28 -8.33 0.89 -0.67
CA ARG A 28 -9.15 0.74 0.55
C ARG A 28 -10.35 -0.18 0.35
N GLN A 29 -11.04 -0.06 -0.78
CA GLN A 29 -12.21 -0.88 -1.08
C GLN A 29 -11.88 -2.38 -1.21
N HIS A 30 -10.70 -2.71 -1.76
CA HIS A 30 -10.34 -4.08 -2.11
C HIS A 30 -9.35 -4.74 -1.14
N LEU A 31 -8.64 -3.96 -0.32
CA LEU A 31 -7.52 -4.44 0.49
C LEU A 31 -7.91 -5.57 1.44
N ALA A 32 -9.02 -5.41 2.18
CA ALA A 32 -9.43 -6.41 3.17
C ALA A 32 -9.73 -7.78 2.54
N SER A 33 -10.40 -7.82 1.37
CA SER A 33 -10.64 -9.09 0.65
C SER A 33 -9.34 -9.69 0.14
N PHE A 34 -8.51 -8.85 -0.49
CA PHE A 34 -7.22 -9.26 -1.02
C PHE A 34 -6.33 -9.88 0.06
N LEU A 35 -6.23 -9.27 1.25
CA LEU A 35 -5.42 -9.79 2.34
C LEU A 35 -5.93 -11.14 2.85
N ARG A 36 -7.24 -11.32 3.03
CA ARG A 36 -7.81 -12.61 3.46
C ARG A 36 -7.51 -13.73 2.46
N GLU A 37 -7.59 -13.43 1.17
CA GLU A 37 -7.37 -14.40 0.11
C GLU A 37 -5.88 -14.71 -0.10
N ASN A 38 -5.00 -13.73 0.11
CA ASN A 38 -3.60 -13.80 -0.33
C ASN A 38 -2.57 -13.77 0.81
N ALA A 39 -2.97 -13.70 2.08
CA ALA A 39 -2.04 -13.62 3.24
C ALA A 39 -1.02 -14.77 3.32
N HIS A 40 -1.34 -15.93 2.73
CA HIS A 40 -0.45 -17.09 2.69
C HIS A 40 0.66 -16.97 1.66
N GLN A 41 0.56 -16.01 0.72
CA GLN A 41 1.59 -15.79 -0.28
C GLN A 41 2.83 -15.17 0.39
N PRO A 42 4.06 -15.64 0.08
CA PRO A 42 5.26 -15.19 0.77
C PRO A 42 5.47 -13.68 0.75
N GLU A 43 5.18 -13.03 -0.37
CA GLU A 43 5.34 -11.58 -0.54
C GLU A 43 4.35 -10.78 0.31
N VAL A 44 3.09 -11.24 0.36
CA VAL A 44 2.04 -10.62 1.19
C VAL A 44 2.33 -10.85 2.67
N ALA A 45 2.74 -12.06 3.06
CA ALA A 45 3.12 -12.37 4.42
C ALA A 45 4.30 -11.51 4.92
N ALA A 46 5.31 -11.30 4.07
CA ALA A 46 6.44 -10.42 4.37
C ALA A 46 5.99 -8.96 4.53
N ALA A 47 5.14 -8.45 3.64
CA ALA A 47 4.60 -7.10 3.77
C ALA A 47 3.77 -6.91 5.04
N LEU A 48 2.90 -7.87 5.39
CA LEU A 48 2.14 -7.86 6.64
C LEU A 48 3.05 -7.85 7.87
N GLN A 49 4.17 -8.57 7.82
CA GLN A 49 5.15 -8.57 8.90
C GLN A 49 5.83 -7.20 9.04
N SER A 50 6.22 -6.55 7.95
CA SER A 50 6.76 -5.19 8.00
C SER A 50 5.77 -4.20 8.62
N VAL A 51 4.48 -4.32 8.29
CA VAL A 51 3.43 -3.46 8.89
C VAL A 51 3.33 -3.68 10.40
N ARG A 52 3.38 -4.93 10.87
CA ARG A 52 3.38 -5.23 12.31
C ARG A 52 4.56 -4.61 13.03
N GLU A 53 5.74 -4.67 12.42
CA GLU A 53 6.98 -4.13 12.97
C GLU A 53 6.94 -2.60 13.03
N GLU A 54 6.53 -1.94 11.93
CA GLU A 54 6.45 -0.49 11.84
C GLU A 54 5.35 0.10 12.76
N ALA A 55 4.24 -0.61 12.91
CA ALA A 55 3.17 -0.24 13.85
C ALA A 55 3.50 -0.57 15.33
N GLY A 56 4.59 -1.28 15.61
CA GLY A 56 4.96 -1.73 16.95
C GLY A 56 4.01 -2.79 17.54
N GLN A 57 3.32 -3.55 16.69
CA GLN A 57 2.33 -4.57 17.06
C GLN A 57 2.70 -5.96 16.49
N PRO A 58 3.77 -6.60 16.98
CA PRO A 58 4.30 -7.84 16.40
C PRO A 58 3.33 -9.04 16.46
N GLN A 59 2.31 -8.98 17.31
CA GLN A 59 1.31 -10.03 17.50
C GLN A 59 -0.06 -9.67 16.93
N ALA A 60 -0.17 -8.56 16.18
CA ALA A 60 -1.43 -8.17 15.55
C ALA A 60 -1.88 -9.26 14.56
N ASP A 61 -3.13 -9.68 14.69
CA ASP A 61 -3.75 -10.60 13.75
C ASP A 61 -4.04 -9.90 12.41
N LEU A 62 -4.57 -10.66 11.44
CA LEU A 62 -4.78 -10.14 10.10
C LEU A 62 -5.81 -8.99 10.07
N ASP A 63 -6.84 -9.04 10.91
CA ASP A 63 -7.86 -8.00 10.95
C ASP A 63 -7.28 -6.72 11.57
N ALA A 64 -6.51 -6.83 12.66
CA ALA A 64 -5.82 -5.68 13.26
C ALA A 64 -4.81 -5.04 12.29
N VAL A 65 -4.04 -5.85 11.54
CA VAL A 65 -3.12 -5.33 10.50
C VAL A 65 -3.90 -4.68 9.35
N THR A 66 -5.07 -5.21 8.99
CA THR A 66 -5.92 -4.61 7.95
C THR A 66 -6.44 -3.24 8.38
N GLU A 67 -6.89 -3.09 9.64
CA GLU A 67 -7.33 -1.79 10.18
C GLU A 67 -6.19 -0.76 10.23
N ILE A 68 -4.95 -1.17 10.52
CA ILE A 68 -3.78 -0.27 10.49
C ILE A 68 -3.55 0.32 9.08
N LEU A 69 -3.90 -0.41 8.02
CA LEU A 69 -3.63 -0.02 6.63
C LEU A 69 -4.73 0.85 5.98
N LEU A 70 -5.88 1.02 6.63
CA LEU A 70 -7.05 1.72 6.06
C LEU A 70 -7.12 3.20 6.50
#